data_AF-A0A2V2F3T9-F1
#
_entry.id   AF-A0A2V2F3T9-F1
#
_cell.length_a   1.000
_cell.length_b   1.000
_cell.length_c   1.000
_cell.angle_alpha   90.00
_cell.angle_beta   90.00
_cell.angle_gamma   90.00
#
_symmetry.space_group_name_H-M   'P 1'
#
loop_
_entity.id
_entity.type
_entity.pdbx_description
1 polymer ?
#
loop_
_entity_poly.entity_id
_entity_poly.type
_entity_poly.pdbx_seq_one_letter_code
_entity_poly.pdbx_strand_id
1 'polypeptide(L)'
;NYENEQRELVKRVDEDEKRLACIEQTSLDLKTLLRVLRSSTAFEELTPTLVNSLIRRIEVHNNDKSGGHCYVRVDIYFTAIGLIDIPTEDEIKSLMEKIQANPQEYRLTA
;
A
#
# COMPACT_ATOMS: atom_id res chain seq x y z
N ASN A 1 9.89 -19.19 37.44
CA ASN A 1 9.60 -17.84 36.90
C ASN A 1 10.36 -17.53 35.62
N TYR A 2 11.55 -18.11 35.38
CA TYR A 2 12.30 -17.99 34.12
C TYR A 2 11.61 -18.61 32.89
N GLU A 3 11.00 -19.79 33.04
CA GLU A 3 10.31 -20.49 31.95
C GLU A 3 9.16 -19.71 31.31
N ASN A 4 8.45 -18.90 32.11
CA ASN A 4 7.38 -18.03 31.58
C ASN A 4 7.99 -16.87 30.78
N GLU A 5 9.02 -16.22 31.34
CA GLU A 5 9.73 -15.11 30.69
C GLU A 5 10.33 -15.55 29.35
N GLN A 6 10.94 -16.74 29.30
CA GLN A 6 11.50 -17.27 28.06
C GLN A 6 10.43 -17.55 26.99
N ARG A 7 9.27 -18.09 27.38
CA ARG A 7 8.14 -18.27 26.44
C ARG A 7 7.61 -16.94 25.91
N GLU A 8 7.49 -15.93 26.76
CA GLU A 8 7.05 -14.59 26.36
C GLU A 8 8.06 -13.91 25.44
N LEU A 9 9.36 -14.07 25.70
CA LEU A 9 10.42 -13.57 24.84
C LEU A 9 10.41 -14.23 23.46
N VAL A 10 10.30 -15.56 23.41
CA VAL A 10 10.21 -16.29 22.13
C VAL A 10 9.00 -15.84 21.33
N LYS A 11 7.85 -15.66 21.99
CA LYS A 11 6.63 -15.16 21.33
C LYS A 11 6.83 -13.74 20.79
N ARG A 12 7.44 -12.85 21.56
CA ARG A 12 7.74 -11.47 21.11
C ARG A 12 8.70 -11.45 19.92
N VAL A 13 9.74 -12.30 19.94
CA VAL A 13 10.68 -12.42 18.81
C VAL A 13 9.93 -12.86 17.54
N ASP A 14 9.09 -13.89 17.61
CA ASP A 14 8.29 -14.34 16.46
C ASP A 14 7.31 -13.26 15.95
N GLU A 15 6.67 -12.52 16.85
CA GLU A 15 5.81 -11.39 16.50
C GLU A 15 6.59 -10.24 15.83
N ASP A 16 7.75 -9.89 16.36
CA ASP A 16 8.62 -8.84 15.80
C ASP A 16 9.24 -9.24 14.46
N GLU A 17 9.64 -10.50 14.29
CA GLU A 17 10.12 -11.04 13.01
C GLU A 17 9.03 -10.96 11.94
N LYS A 18 7.80 -11.37 12.27
CA LYS A 18 6.64 -11.24 11.37
C LYS A 18 6.34 -9.78 11.03
N ARG A 19 6.43 -8.89 12.02
CA ARG A 19 6.24 -7.46 11.82
C ARG A 19 7.31 -6.87 10.91
N LEU A 20 8.57 -7.26 11.10
CA LEU A 20 9.69 -6.81 10.27
C LEU A 20 9.51 -7.26 8.82
N ALA A 21 9.20 -8.54 8.61
CA ALA A 21 8.94 -9.07 7.27
C ALA A 21 7.77 -8.34 6.57
N CYS A 22 6.72 -8.00 7.32
CA CYS A 22 5.59 -7.21 6.80
C CYS A 22 6.00 -5.79 6.37
N ILE A 23 6.85 -5.13 7.15
CA ILE A 23 7.38 -3.80 6.83
C ILE A 23 8.26 -3.85 5.59
N GLU A 24 9.16 -4.83 5.49
CA GLU A 24 10.04 -5.02 4.33
C GLU A 24 9.24 -5.25 3.06
N GLN A 25 8.22 -6.13 3.11
CA GLN A 25 7.33 -6.37 1.98
C GLN A 25 6.59 -5.09 1.58
N THR A 26 6.05 -4.35 2.55
CA THR A 26 5.34 -3.10 2.29
C THR A 26 6.27 -2.04 1.66
N SER A 27 7.53 -1.98 2.07
CA SER A 27 8.54 -1.10 1.45
C SER A 27 8.82 -1.47 -0.01
N LEU A 28 8.89 -2.77 -0.32
CA LEU A 28 9.09 -3.27 -1.68
C LEU A 28 7.88 -2.98 -2.58
N ASP A 29 6.66 -3.17 -2.05
CA ASP A 29 5.42 -2.87 -2.75
C ASP A 29 5.33 -1.38 -3.08
N LEU A 30 5.68 -0.50 -2.13
CA LEU A 30 5.74 0.95 -2.33
C LEU A 30 6.76 1.35 -3.41
N LYS A 31 7.96 0.78 -3.39
CA LYS A 31 8.99 1.04 -4.43
C LYS A 31 8.49 0.65 -5.81
N THR A 32 7.77 -0.48 -5.90
CA THR A 32 7.19 -0.96 -7.16
C THR A 32 6.10 -0.03 -7.65
N LEU A 33 5.20 0.40 -6.75
CA LEU A 33 4.16 1.37 -7.06
C LEU A 33 4.77 2.69 -7.58
N LEU A 34 5.73 3.26 -6.86
CA LEU A 34 6.41 4.49 -7.29
C LEU A 34 7.09 4.34 -8.65
N ARG A 35 7.64 3.16 -8.97
CA ARG A 35 8.22 2.89 -10.29
C ARG A 35 7.15 2.92 -11.38
N VAL A 36 6.00 2.28 -11.17
CA VAL A 36 4.87 2.33 -12.11
C VAL A 36 4.40 3.77 -12.28
N LEU A 37 4.22 4.49 -11.18
CA LEU A 37 3.79 5.89 -11.18
C LEU A 37 4.75 6.80 -11.97
N ARG A 38 6.07 6.57 -11.84
CA ARG A 38 7.10 7.30 -12.60
C ARG A 38 7.11 6.98 -14.08
N SER A 39 6.76 5.76 -14.47
CA SER A 39 6.74 5.34 -15.87
C SER A 39 5.56 5.89 -16.65
N SER A 40 4.50 6.29 -15.95
CA SER A 40 3.32 6.91 -16.55
C SER A 40 3.52 8.42 -16.68
N THR A 41 3.54 8.93 -17.91
CA THR A 41 3.87 10.33 -18.22
C THR A 41 2.75 11.34 -17.96
N ALA A 42 1.51 10.88 -17.73
CA ALA A 42 0.39 11.67 -17.22
C ALA A 42 -0.76 10.74 -16.80
N PHE A 43 -1.40 11.01 -15.67
CA PHE A 43 -2.62 10.32 -15.24
C PHE A 43 -3.83 11.20 -15.54
N GLU A 44 -4.22 11.26 -16.81
CA GLU A 44 -5.51 11.88 -17.18
C GLU A 44 -6.68 11.01 -16.72
N GLU A 45 -6.50 9.69 -16.71
CA GLU A 45 -7.49 8.72 -16.28
C GLU A 45 -6.89 7.56 -15.47
N LEU A 46 -7.68 7.01 -14.56
CA LEU A 46 -7.37 5.77 -13.85
C LEU A 46 -7.53 4.59 -14.82
N THR A 47 -6.46 4.24 -15.53
CA THR A 47 -6.47 3.06 -16.40
C THR A 47 -6.54 1.77 -15.58
N PRO A 48 -7.18 0.70 -16.08
CA PRO A 48 -7.21 -0.59 -15.38
C PRO A 48 -5.80 -1.13 -15.06
N THR A 49 -4.82 -0.89 -15.94
CA THR A 49 -3.42 -1.25 -15.71
C THR A 49 -2.84 -0.56 -14.48
N LEU A 50 -3.11 0.74 -14.33
CA LEU A 50 -2.70 1.51 -13.15
C LEU A 50 -3.42 1.03 -11.89
N VAL A 51 -4.74 0.85 -11.96
CA VAL A 51 -5.52 0.38 -10.81
C VAL A 51 -5.05 -1.00 -10.35
N ASN A 52 -4.75 -1.91 -11.28
CA ASN A 52 -4.22 -3.22 -10.95
C ASN A 52 -2.84 -3.14 -10.28
N SER A 53 -2.01 -2.15 -10.64
CA SER A 53 -0.71 -1.94 -9.99
C SER A 53 -0.82 -1.49 -8.52
N LEU A 54 -1.96 -0.92 -8.13
CA LEU A 54 -2.24 -0.50 -6.76
C LEU A 54 -2.72 -1.67 -5.88
N ILE A 55 -3.09 -2.82 -6.45
CA ILE A 55 -3.63 -3.95 -5.70
C ILE A 55 -2.48 -4.76 -5.08
N ARG A 56 -2.48 -4.88 -3.74
CA ARG A 56 -1.56 -5.72 -2.98
C ARG A 56 -1.94 -7.20 -3.06
N ARG A 57 -3.22 -7.51 -2.84
CA ARG A 57 -3.77 -8.86 -2.91
C ARG A 57 -5.29 -8.84 -3.08
N ILE A 58 -5.81 -9.94 -3.58
CA ILE A 58 -7.25 -10.21 -3.71
C ILE A 58 -7.54 -11.47 -2.92
N GLU A 59 -8.36 -11.35 -1.88
CA GLU A 59 -8.82 -12.50 -1.10
C GLU A 59 -10.19 -12.92 -1.60
N VAL A 60 -10.24 -14.10 -2.22
CA VAL A 60 -11.47 -14.71 -2.71
C VAL A 60 -11.94 -15.73 -1.67
N HIS A 61 -13.13 -15.49 -1.11
CA HIS A 61 -13.71 -16.37 -0.10
C HIS A 61 -14.48 -17.51 -0.73
N ASN A 62 -14.74 -18.55 0.06
CA ASN A 62 -15.62 -19.63 -0.39
C ASN A 62 -17.04 -19.12 -0.59
N ASN A 63 -17.72 -19.73 -1.56
CA ASN A 63 -19.10 -19.42 -1.90
C ASN A 63 -20.05 -19.73 -0.73
N ASP A 64 -20.84 -18.74 -0.33
CA ASP A 64 -21.94 -18.95 0.61
C ASP A 64 -23.15 -19.51 -0.15
N LYS A 65 -23.47 -20.78 0.12
CA LYS A 65 -24.54 -21.52 -0.56
C LYS A 65 -25.91 -21.38 0.12
N SER A 66 -26.06 -20.48 1.08
CA SER A 66 -27.21 -20.45 1.99
C SER A 66 -28.55 -19.96 1.40
N GLY A 67 -28.63 -19.56 0.11
CA GLY A 67 -29.84 -18.91 -0.41
C GLY A 67 -30.22 -19.15 -1.88
N GLY A 68 -29.78 -20.23 -2.52
CA GLY A 68 -30.13 -20.55 -3.92
C GLY A 68 -29.42 -19.69 -4.98
N HIS A 69 -28.84 -18.56 -4.58
CA HIS A 69 -27.87 -17.78 -5.34
C HIS A 69 -26.48 -17.98 -4.75
N CYS A 70 -25.51 -18.23 -5.61
CA CYS A 70 -24.10 -18.41 -5.24
C CYS A 70 -23.38 -17.07 -5.34
N TYR A 71 -23.02 -16.48 -4.20
CA TYR A 71 -22.20 -15.26 -4.16
C TYR A 71 -20.82 -15.61 -3.62
N VAL A 72 -19.79 -15.11 -4.31
CA VAL A 72 -18.40 -15.20 -3.87
C VAL A 72 -17.99 -13.84 -3.34
N ARG A 73 -17.68 -13.77 -2.05
CA ARG A 73 -17.13 -12.55 -1.45
C ARG A 73 -15.68 -12.39 -1.90
N VAL A 74 -15.33 -11.18 -2.32
CA VAL A 74 -13.97 -10.81 -2.72
C VAL A 74 -13.56 -9.58 -1.92
N ASP A 75 -12.50 -9.68 -1.13
CA ASP A 75 -11.89 -8.56 -0.44
C ASP A 75 -10.61 -8.12 -1.20
N ILE A 76 -10.56 -6.87 -1.63
CA ILE A 76 -9.42 -6.32 -2.38
C ILE A 76 -8.60 -5.42 -1.44
N TYR A 77 -7.31 -5.72 -1.31
CA TYR A 77 -6.38 -4.95 -0.50
C TYR A 77 -5.48 -4.11 -1.41
N PHE A 78 -5.47 -2.80 -1.20
CA PHE A 78 -4.59 -1.88 -1.93
C PHE A 78 -3.29 -1.61 -1.17
N THR A 79 -2.21 -1.42 -1.92
CA THR A 79 -0.92 -0.95 -1.41
C THR A 79 -1.04 0.51 -1.00
N ALA A 80 -0.24 0.94 -0.02
CA ALA A 80 -0.12 2.33 0.46
C ALA A 80 -1.31 2.94 1.22
N ILE A 81 -2.44 2.24 1.36
CA ILE A 81 -3.56 2.71 2.19
C ILE A 81 -3.08 2.88 3.65
N GLY A 82 -3.29 4.08 4.21
CA GLY A 82 -2.86 4.42 5.56
C GLY A 82 -1.37 4.78 5.70
N LEU A 83 -0.61 4.81 4.61
CA LEU A 83 0.78 5.30 4.59
C LEU A 83 0.89 6.73 4.07
N ILE A 84 -0.12 7.19 3.34
CA ILE A 84 -0.22 8.54 2.78
C ILE A 84 -1.50 9.15 3.30
N ASP A 85 -1.40 10.30 3.97
CA ASP A 85 -2.56 11.12 4.29
C ASP A 85 -3.04 11.82 3.02
N ILE A 86 -4.37 11.84 2.82
CA ILE A 86 -4.96 12.51 1.67
C ILE A 86 -4.74 14.02 1.89
N PRO A 87 -3.96 14.70 1.03
CA PRO A 87 -3.69 16.10 1.21
C PRO A 87 -4.96 16.93 0.99
N THR A 88 -5.06 18.02 1.73
CA THR A 88 -6.10 19.04 1.55
C THR A 88 -5.89 19.82 0.25
N GLU A 89 -6.94 20.48 -0.23
CA GLU A 89 -6.87 21.29 -1.45
C GLU A 89 -5.80 22.39 -1.35
N ASP A 90 -5.66 23.02 -0.19
CA ASP A 90 -4.66 24.08 0.04
C ASP A 90 -3.23 23.53 0.03
N GLU A 91 -3.01 22.33 0.57
CA GLU A 91 -1.72 21.64 0.51
C GLU A 91 -1.35 21.28 -0.94
N ILE A 92 -2.33 20.81 -1.73
CA ILE A 92 -2.13 20.52 -3.16
C ILE A 92 -1.75 21.80 -3.91
N LYS A 93 -2.49 22.90 -3.71
CA LYS A 93 -2.20 24.19 -4.36
C LYS A 93 -0.81 24.70 -3.98
N SER A 94 -0.48 24.71 -2.69
CA SER A 94 0.84 25.14 -2.20
C SER A 94 1.97 24.27 -2.78
N LEU A 95 1.75 22.96 -2.90
CA LEU A 95 2.74 22.07 -3.51
C LEU A 95 2.92 22.36 -5.01
N MET A 96 1.83 22.59 -5.75
CA MET A 96 1.90 22.95 -7.17
C MET A 96 2.65 24.26 -7.40
N GLU A 97 2.39 25.28 -6.58
CA GLU A 97 3.09 26.57 -6.63
C GLU A 97 4.60 26.41 -6.34
N LYS A 98 4.95 25.61 -5.34
CA LYS A 98 6.36 25.29 -5.02
C LYS A 98 7.05 24.57 -6.18
N ILE A 99 6.39 23.58 -6.78
CA ILE A 99 6.90 22.86 -7.95
C ILE A 99 7.16 23.82 -9.12
N GLN A 100 6.24 24.76 -9.35
CA GLN A 100 6.40 25.76 -10.41
C GLN A 100 7.52 26.76 -10.11
N ALA A 101 7.67 27.17 -8.85
CA ALA A 101 8.71 28.12 -8.42
C ALA A 101 10.12 27.53 -8.48
N ASN A 102 10.29 26.25 -8.14
CA ASN A 102 11.59 25.58 -8.20
C ASN A 102 11.53 24.16 -8.79
N PRO A 103 11.31 24.00 -10.12
CA PRO A 103 11.13 22.69 -10.74
C PRO A 103 12.32 21.74 -10.59
N GLN A 104 13.52 22.28 -10.29
CA GLN A 104 14.75 21.50 -10.12
C GLN A 104 14.81 20.75 -8.78
N GLU A 105 14.21 21.31 -7.73
CA GLU A 105 14.18 20.69 -6.40
C GLU A 105 13.20 19.51 -6.35
N TYR A 106 12.08 19.64 -7.07
CA TYR A 106 11.05 18.60 -7.17
C TYR A 106 11.27 17.70 -8.39
N ARG A 107 12.42 17.83 -9.05
CA ARG A 107 12.84 16.92 -10.10
C ARG A 107 13.13 15.58 -9.46
N LEU A 108 12.21 14.64 -9.65
CA LEU A 108 12.38 13.27 -9.17
C LEU A 108 13.57 12.65 -9.90
N THR A 109 14.71 12.52 -9.22
CA THR A 109 15.88 11.83 -9.76
C THR A 109 15.53 10.37 -10.03
N ALA A 110 15.78 9.92 -11.26
CA ALA A 110 15.50 8.56 -11.73
C ALA A 110 16.32 7.50 -10.99
#